data_AF-A0A1Z5JJ98-F1
#
_entry.id   AF-A0A1Z5JJ98-F1
#
_cell.length_a   1.000
_cell.length_b   1.000
_cell.length_c   1.000
_cell.angle_alpha   90.00
_cell.angle_beta   90.00
_cell.angle_gamma   90.00
#
_symmetry.space_group_name_H-M   'P 1'
#
loop_
_entity.id
_entity.type
_entity.pdbx_description
1 polymer ?
#
loop_
_entity_poly.entity_id
_entity_poly.type
_entity_poly.pdbx_seq_one_letter_code
_entity_poly.pdbx_strand_id
1 'polypeptide(L)'
;MPKSKGTKRKQQGNWSAADHAEHNERKKRQREDAKHTRRHERTALLTHDTFDKRQQLRVKLHFTKTSRMREQLKERLMQWDPVVEAELQRKEEEEEKKQLLLLQEQEQGIKKKKWVRPGPETWQLKGAARPAHLVYDFDTRYQCPHQKAHDDYKSKQSRLQNLLQTPLPTKEERAASVLREYLSTLMQCGHLQVEMGGGSNNSPIPYWQECMTLERLHAVQWTTAPRDILQWYMDQEDYPQAEQFLEQHPPSDDVWWVFSAAWLAVELQRSPDARMVAAIRNNPFGAFYLAFYDTFDQVFEYQDELQEADDIPQSSLEEAIEYCSTFGKMWKNNGADRILQRLILETLQQETKDGDDSTSELTWRDLEWKTRLSKIEKASEKQRNDDNGDIAPEGPDISMYAEMFRTSMDMLEQAGTIPKIL
;
A
#
# COMPACT_ATOMS: atom_id res chain seq x y z
N MET A 1 41.47 67.85 -29.96
CA MET A 1 41.31 66.40 -30.22
C MET A 1 40.35 65.83 -29.18
N PRO A 2 39.13 65.41 -29.55
CA PRO A 2 38.09 65.01 -28.58
C PRO A 2 38.21 63.52 -28.20
N LYS A 3 37.87 63.22 -26.94
CA LYS A 3 37.87 61.86 -26.35
C LYS A 3 36.61 61.09 -26.74
N SER A 4 36.75 59.89 -27.30
CA SER A 4 35.64 58.98 -27.59
C SER A 4 35.13 58.32 -26.30
N LYS A 5 33.81 58.39 -26.08
CA LYS A 5 33.11 57.64 -25.03
C LYS A 5 32.62 56.33 -25.63
N GLY A 6 33.15 55.21 -25.14
CA GLY A 6 32.66 53.87 -25.47
C GLY A 6 31.37 53.54 -24.71
N THR A 7 30.25 53.50 -25.41
CA THR A 7 28.96 53.01 -24.92
C THR A 7 28.93 51.48 -24.98
N LYS A 8 28.94 50.81 -23.82
CA LYS A 8 28.65 49.37 -23.71
C LYS A 8 27.17 49.14 -24.02
N ARG A 9 26.89 48.59 -25.21
CA ARG A 9 25.57 48.10 -25.63
C ARG A 9 25.23 46.86 -24.80
N LYS A 10 24.27 46.95 -23.88
CA LYS A 10 23.68 45.78 -23.20
C LYS A 10 22.96 44.95 -24.28
N GLN A 11 23.44 43.74 -24.54
CA GLN A 11 22.68 42.74 -25.29
C GLN A 11 21.41 42.42 -24.49
N GLN A 12 20.26 42.87 -25.00
CA GLN A 12 18.97 42.31 -24.60
C GLN A 12 18.90 40.93 -25.24
N GLY A 13 19.05 39.87 -24.42
CA GLY A 13 18.75 38.51 -24.87
C GLY A 13 17.27 38.45 -25.28
N ASN A 14 16.99 37.83 -26.42
CA ASN A 14 15.64 37.50 -26.84
C ASN A 14 15.12 36.38 -25.93
N TRP A 15 14.29 36.72 -24.95
CA TRP A 15 13.51 35.73 -24.21
C TRP A 15 12.31 35.34 -25.08
N SER A 16 12.08 34.04 -25.25
CA SER A 16 10.92 33.55 -25.96
C SER A 16 9.64 33.72 -25.12
N ALA A 17 8.47 33.64 -25.76
CA ALA A 17 7.19 33.68 -25.05
C ALA A 17 7.05 32.51 -24.04
N ALA A 18 7.69 31.37 -24.32
CA ALA A 18 7.75 30.22 -23.42
C ALA A 18 8.57 30.53 -22.15
N ASP A 19 9.72 31.18 -22.29
CA ASP A 19 10.57 31.58 -21.15
C ASP A 19 9.85 32.58 -20.24
N HIS A 20 9.02 33.46 -20.81
CA HIS A 20 8.18 34.38 -20.05
C HIS A 20 7.04 33.69 -19.30
N ALA A 21 6.44 32.64 -19.89
CA ALA A 21 5.40 31.84 -19.23
C ALA A 21 5.98 31.06 -18.05
N GLU A 22 7.10 30.36 -18.25
CA GLU A 22 7.78 29.59 -17.22
C GLU A 22 8.25 30.49 -16.05
N HIS A 23 8.85 31.65 -16.38
CA HIS A 23 9.24 32.62 -15.36
C HIS A 23 8.04 33.17 -14.57
N ASN A 24 6.89 33.39 -15.21
CA ASN A 24 5.68 33.85 -14.54
C ASN A 24 5.07 32.77 -13.64
N GLU A 25 5.07 31.51 -14.08
CA GLU A 25 4.63 30.38 -13.26
C GLU A 25 5.54 30.18 -12.05
N ARG A 26 6.87 30.21 -12.24
CA ARG A 26 7.83 30.13 -11.14
C ARG A 26 7.62 31.26 -10.13
N LYS A 27 7.37 32.48 -10.60
CA LYS A 27 7.06 33.63 -9.74
C LYS A 27 5.69 33.50 -9.04
N LYS A 28 4.72 32.83 -9.67
CA LYS A 28 3.41 32.53 -9.07
C LYS A 28 3.56 31.49 -7.96
N ARG A 29 4.27 30.38 -8.22
CA ARG A 29 4.60 29.33 -7.22
C ARG A 29 5.32 29.95 -6.02
N GLN A 30 6.40 30.71 -6.26
CA GLN A 30 7.11 31.42 -5.19
C GLN A 30 6.22 32.36 -4.36
N ARG A 31 5.23 33.02 -4.98
CA ARG A 31 4.27 33.87 -4.26
C ARG A 31 3.26 33.06 -3.46
N GLU A 32 2.85 31.90 -3.96
CA GLU A 32 1.96 30.96 -3.26
C GLU A 32 2.69 30.33 -2.07
N ASP A 33 3.93 29.89 -2.25
CA ASP A 33 4.81 29.40 -1.18
C ASP A 33 5.06 30.48 -0.13
N ALA A 34 5.35 31.72 -0.55
CA ALA A 34 5.52 32.86 0.36
C ALA A 34 4.22 33.22 1.11
N LYS A 35 3.05 33.00 0.51
CA LYS A 35 1.75 33.18 1.19
C LYS A 35 1.46 32.02 2.14
N HIS A 36 1.81 30.80 1.76
CA HIS A 36 1.62 29.59 2.56
C HIS A 36 2.50 29.65 3.82
N THR A 37 3.78 29.97 3.66
CA THR A 37 4.73 30.21 4.76
C THR A 37 4.25 31.32 5.70
N ARG A 38 3.86 32.50 5.20
CA ARG A 38 3.31 33.58 6.03
C ARG A 38 2.03 33.19 6.78
N ARG A 39 1.15 32.40 6.15
CA ARG A 39 -0.04 31.85 6.82
C ARG A 39 0.36 30.86 7.92
N HIS A 40 1.35 30.02 7.67
CA HIS A 40 1.90 29.08 8.65
C HIS A 40 2.56 29.78 9.85
N GLU A 41 3.32 30.84 9.62
CA GLU A 41 3.93 31.69 10.65
C GLU A 41 2.87 32.40 11.48
N ARG A 42 1.87 33.00 10.81
CA ARG A 42 0.79 33.71 11.49
C ARG A 42 -0.09 32.77 12.32
N THR A 43 -0.35 31.56 11.84
CA THR A 43 -1.05 30.54 12.63
C THR A 43 -0.17 30.00 13.75
N ALA A 44 1.13 29.80 13.54
CA ALA A 44 2.06 29.40 14.61
C ALA A 44 2.11 30.43 15.76
N LEU A 45 2.09 31.73 15.41
CA LEU A 45 2.03 32.84 16.36
C LEU A 45 0.71 32.89 17.14
N LEU A 46 -0.40 32.43 16.54
CA LEU A 46 -1.73 32.46 17.14
C LEU A 46 -2.03 31.23 18.00
N THR A 47 -1.55 30.04 17.61
CA THR A 47 -1.83 28.80 18.34
C THR A 47 -0.75 28.43 19.33
N HIS A 48 0.40 29.12 19.34
CA HIS A 48 1.61 28.76 20.11
C HIS A 48 2.09 27.32 19.89
N ASP A 49 1.55 26.63 18.88
CA ASP A 49 1.92 25.27 18.54
C ASP A 49 3.04 25.27 17.51
N THR A 50 4.06 24.47 17.78
CA THR A 50 5.09 24.17 16.80
C THR A 50 4.46 23.44 15.61
N PHE A 51 5.12 23.51 14.46
CA PHE A 51 4.68 22.77 13.26
C PHE A 51 4.50 21.28 13.56
N ASP A 52 5.44 20.69 14.32
CA ASP A 52 5.42 19.27 14.69
C ASP A 52 4.20 18.92 15.54
N LYS A 53 3.83 19.76 16.51
CA LYS A 53 2.60 19.56 17.31
C LYS A 53 1.36 19.55 16.44
N ARG A 54 1.30 20.40 15.41
CA ARG A 54 0.17 20.43 14.47
C ARG A 54 0.12 19.18 13.60
N GLN A 55 1.26 18.68 13.13
CA GLN A 55 1.31 17.42 12.39
C GLN A 55 0.92 16.24 13.28
N GLN A 56 1.46 16.15 14.50
CA GLN A 56 1.04 15.13 15.47
C GLN A 56 -0.45 15.17 15.78
N LEU A 57 -1.04 16.37 15.88
CA LEU A 57 -2.49 16.51 16.07
C LEU A 57 -3.29 16.03 14.84
N ARG A 58 -2.79 16.26 13.61
CA ARG A 58 -3.43 15.74 12.39
C ARG A 58 -3.41 14.22 12.37
N VAL A 59 -2.26 13.60 12.65
CA VAL A 59 -2.13 12.14 12.73
C VAL A 59 -3.07 11.58 13.80
N LYS A 60 -3.12 12.18 14.99
CA LYS A 60 -4.06 11.79 16.06
C LYS A 60 -5.52 11.89 15.63
N LEU A 61 -5.91 12.99 14.99
CA LEU A 61 -7.27 13.17 14.49
C LEU A 61 -7.60 12.11 13.43
N HIS A 62 -6.67 11.84 12.52
CA HIS A 62 -6.81 10.80 11.51
C HIS A 62 -7.00 9.42 12.17
N PHE A 63 -6.13 9.06 13.10
CA PHE A 63 -6.24 7.83 13.88
C PHE A 63 -7.59 7.71 14.59
N THR A 64 -8.10 8.77 15.23
CA THR A 64 -9.43 8.71 15.87
C THR A 64 -10.57 8.52 14.88
N LYS A 65 -10.46 9.07 13.67
CA LYS A 65 -11.45 8.88 12.61
C LYS A 65 -11.41 7.44 12.09
N THR A 66 -10.21 6.93 11.77
CA THR A 66 -10.02 5.56 11.28
C THR A 66 -10.41 4.53 12.32
N SER A 67 -10.10 4.76 13.60
CA SER A 67 -10.51 3.86 14.71
C SER A 67 -12.04 3.76 14.84
N ARG A 68 -12.77 4.86 14.66
CA ARG A 68 -14.24 4.84 14.65
C ARG A 68 -14.78 4.10 13.43
N MET A 69 -14.18 4.30 12.27
CA MET A 69 -14.56 3.58 11.06
C MET A 69 -14.33 2.07 11.22
N ARG A 70 -13.20 1.66 11.79
CA ARG A 70 -12.91 0.28 12.17
C ARG A 70 -14.00 -0.29 13.08
N GLU A 71 -14.40 0.43 14.13
CA GLU A 71 -15.46 -0.03 15.04
C GLU A 71 -16.80 -0.20 14.32
N GLN A 72 -17.18 0.74 13.45
CA GLN A 72 -18.39 0.64 12.64
C GLN A 72 -18.35 -0.57 11.69
N LEU A 73 -17.23 -0.78 11.00
CA LEU A 73 -17.04 -1.94 10.13
C LEU A 73 -17.05 -3.26 10.91
N LYS A 74 -16.42 -3.29 12.09
CA LYS A 74 -16.44 -4.45 12.99
C LYS A 74 -17.86 -4.79 13.44
N GLU A 75 -18.63 -3.79 13.87
CA GLU A 75 -20.04 -3.97 14.24
C GLU A 75 -20.87 -4.45 13.05
N ARG A 76 -20.66 -3.87 11.86
CA ARG A 76 -21.33 -4.28 10.61
C ARG A 76 -21.01 -5.72 10.23
N LEU A 77 -19.74 -6.14 10.31
CA LEU A 77 -19.30 -7.52 10.03
C LEU A 77 -19.82 -8.52 11.06
N MET A 78 -19.91 -8.13 12.35
CA MET A 78 -20.52 -8.95 13.39
C MET A 78 -22.04 -9.08 13.22
N GLN A 79 -22.69 -8.08 12.64
CA GLN A 79 -24.14 -8.04 12.39
C GLN A 79 -24.51 -8.28 10.92
N TRP A 80 -23.62 -8.90 10.15
CA TRP A 80 -23.77 -9.00 8.71
C TRP A 80 -25.08 -9.67 8.33
N ASP A 81 -25.91 -8.99 7.53
CA ASP A 81 -27.15 -9.53 6.98
C ASP A 81 -27.20 -9.23 5.48
N PRO A 82 -27.14 -10.25 4.59
CA PRO A 82 -27.08 -10.04 3.15
C PRO A 82 -28.29 -9.28 2.59
N VAL A 83 -29.45 -9.35 3.26
CA VAL A 83 -30.67 -8.64 2.83
C VAL A 83 -30.59 -7.16 3.19
N VAL A 84 -30.14 -6.83 4.40
CA VAL A 84 -29.98 -5.44 4.86
C VAL A 84 -28.88 -4.74 4.07
N GLU A 85 -27.80 -5.46 3.78
CA GLU A 85 -26.70 -4.95 2.97
C GLU A 85 -27.12 -4.61 1.53
N ALA A 86 -27.95 -5.45 0.91
CA ALA A 86 -28.51 -5.15 -0.41
C ALA A 86 -29.42 -3.92 -0.42
N GLU A 87 -30.15 -3.65 0.67
CA GLU A 87 -30.97 -2.44 0.81
C GLU A 87 -30.13 -1.18 1.05
N LEU A 88 -29.06 -1.28 1.84
CA LEU A 88 -28.11 -0.19 2.07
C LEU A 88 -27.42 0.22 0.78
N GLN A 89 -26.94 -0.74 -0.01
CA GLN A 89 -26.32 -0.46 -1.31
C GLN A 89 -27.26 0.27 -2.27
N ARG A 90 -28.52 -0.13 -2.33
CA ARG A 90 -29.51 0.58 -3.13
C ARG A 90 -29.64 2.05 -2.72
N LYS A 91 -29.58 2.34 -1.41
CA LYS A 91 -29.61 3.71 -0.90
C LYS A 91 -28.32 4.47 -1.23
N GLU A 92 -27.17 3.85 -1.08
CA GLU A 92 -25.86 4.45 -1.40
C GLU A 92 -25.76 4.76 -2.90
N GLU A 93 -26.11 3.82 -3.79
CA GLU A 93 -26.15 4.05 -5.24
C GLU A 93 -27.15 5.17 -5.62
N GLU A 94 -28.29 5.26 -4.93
CA GLU A 94 -29.23 6.35 -5.12
C GLU A 94 -28.68 7.71 -4.65
N GLU A 95 -27.91 7.73 -3.55
CA GLU A 95 -27.25 8.93 -3.04
C GLU A 95 -26.10 9.38 -3.93
N GLU A 96 -25.26 8.46 -4.42
CA GLU A 96 -24.21 8.75 -5.38
C GLU A 96 -24.78 9.32 -6.68
N LYS A 97 -25.85 8.71 -7.21
CA LYS A 97 -26.56 9.26 -8.38
C LYS A 97 -27.09 10.66 -8.11
N LYS A 98 -27.62 10.93 -6.91
CA LYS A 98 -28.05 12.29 -6.52
C LYS A 98 -26.88 13.25 -6.45
N GLN A 99 -25.72 12.85 -5.92
CA GLN A 99 -24.54 13.70 -5.82
C GLN A 99 -23.94 14.00 -7.20
N LEU A 100 -23.84 13.01 -8.08
CA LEU A 100 -23.41 13.17 -9.47
C LEU A 100 -24.32 14.12 -10.24
N LEU A 101 -25.64 13.97 -10.08
CA LEU A 101 -26.62 14.91 -10.65
C LEU A 101 -26.41 16.33 -10.10
N LEU A 102 -26.11 16.48 -8.81
CA LEU A 102 -25.87 17.78 -8.17
C LEU A 102 -24.60 18.46 -8.69
N LEU A 103 -23.54 17.68 -8.92
CA LEU A 103 -22.29 18.16 -9.54
C LEU A 103 -22.52 18.54 -11.00
N GLN A 104 -23.24 17.72 -11.75
CA GLN A 104 -23.59 18.01 -13.14
C GLN A 104 -24.47 19.27 -13.26
N GLU A 105 -25.41 19.47 -12.33
CA GLU A 105 -26.21 20.71 -12.25
C GLU A 105 -25.36 21.94 -11.89
N GLN A 106 -24.33 21.78 -11.05
CA GLN A 106 -23.40 22.86 -10.71
C GLN A 106 -22.50 23.23 -11.90
N GLU A 107 -21.97 22.24 -12.63
CA GLU A 107 -21.15 22.44 -13.83
C GLU A 107 -21.94 23.06 -14.99
N GLN A 108 -23.21 22.67 -15.15
CA GLN A 108 -24.08 23.23 -16.19
C GLN A 108 -24.59 24.64 -15.87
N GLY A 109 -24.24 25.23 -14.72
CA GLY A 109 -24.57 26.61 -14.38
C GLY A 109 -26.07 26.92 -14.42
N ILE A 110 -26.92 25.90 -14.18
CA ILE A 110 -28.37 26.05 -14.27
C ILE A 110 -28.83 26.84 -13.06
N LYS A 111 -29.12 28.14 -13.27
CA LYS A 111 -29.77 28.99 -12.26
C LYS A 111 -31.08 28.32 -11.83
N LYS A 112 -31.13 27.79 -10.61
CA LYS A 112 -32.33 27.17 -10.02
C LYS A 112 -33.53 28.11 -10.24
N LYS A 113 -34.48 27.68 -11.08
CA LYS A 113 -35.74 28.42 -11.28
C LYS A 113 -36.42 28.51 -9.91
N LYS A 114 -36.79 29.73 -9.48
CA LYS A 114 -37.55 29.95 -8.24
C LYS A 114 -38.76 29.01 -8.25
N TRP A 115 -38.86 28.15 -7.24
CA TRP A 115 -40.02 27.30 -7.01
C TRP A 115 -41.26 28.19 -6.90
N VAL A 116 -42.10 28.20 -7.94
CA VAL A 116 -43.40 28.86 -7.92
C VAL A 116 -44.29 28.01 -7.03
N ARG A 117 -44.87 28.60 -5.99
CA ARG A 117 -45.78 27.87 -5.11
C ARG A 117 -46.95 27.35 -5.94
N PRO A 118 -47.30 26.06 -5.84
CA PRO A 118 -48.45 25.52 -6.55
C PRO A 118 -49.72 26.29 -6.15
N GLY A 119 -50.43 26.81 -7.16
CA GLY A 119 -51.69 27.53 -6.96
C GLY A 119 -52.79 26.61 -6.43
N PRO A 120 -53.90 27.19 -5.92
CA PRO A 120 -55.00 26.44 -5.30
C PRO A 120 -55.64 25.36 -6.20
N GLU A 121 -55.46 25.48 -7.52
CA GLU A 121 -56.00 24.57 -8.54
C GLU A 121 -55.32 23.19 -8.53
N THR A 122 -54.17 23.05 -7.88
CA THR A 122 -53.43 21.78 -7.73
C THR A 122 -53.73 21.06 -6.41
N TRP A 123 -54.60 21.62 -5.58
CA TRP A 123 -55.02 20.98 -4.33
C TRP A 123 -56.05 19.91 -4.64
N GLN A 124 -55.61 18.65 -4.69
CA GLN A 124 -56.52 17.52 -4.66
C GLN A 124 -57.08 17.36 -3.23
N LEU A 125 -58.41 17.45 -3.09
CA LEU A 125 -59.13 17.13 -1.87
C LEU A 125 -58.87 15.66 -1.51
N LYS A 126 -57.94 15.41 -0.57
CA LYS A 126 -57.80 14.11 0.10
C LYS A 126 -58.99 13.92 1.03
N GLY A 127 -60.10 13.38 0.51
CA GLY A 127 -61.31 13.21 1.31
C GLY A 127 -62.51 12.54 0.65
N ALA A 128 -62.34 11.76 -0.42
CA ALA A 128 -63.41 10.85 -0.82
C ALA A 128 -63.44 9.68 0.18
N ALA A 129 -64.50 9.62 1.00
CA ALA A 129 -64.75 8.51 1.90
C ALA A 129 -64.73 7.19 1.12
N ARG A 130 -63.90 6.24 1.57
CA ARG A 130 -63.85 4.90 0.98
C ARG A 130 -65.25 4.28 1.05
N PRO A 131 -65.78 3.71 -0.03
CA PRO A 131 -67.09 3.06 0.00
C PRO A 131 -67.07 1.89 1.00
N ALA A 132 -68.14 1.77 1.80
CA ALA A 132 -68.20 0.92 3.00
C ALA A 132 -67.94 -0.58 2.78
N HIS A 133 -68.00 -1.07 1.53
CA HIS A 133 -67.66 -2.46 1.19
C HIS A 133 -66.15 -2.77 1.21
N LEU A 134 -65.29 -1.74 1.25
CA LEU A 134 -63.84 -1.86 1.46
C LEU A 134 -63.44 -1.81 2.96
N VAL A 135 -64.43 -1.77 3.87
CA VAL A 135 -64.20 -1.65 5.33
C VAL A 135 -64.38 -3.00 6.05
N TYR A 136 -64.74 -4.06 5.33
CA TYR A 136 -64.80 -5.43 5.85
C TYR A 136 -63.79 -6.34 5.15
N ASP A 137 -62.51 -6.01 5.30
CA ASP A 137 -61.47 -7.03 5.23
C ASP A 137 -61.45 -7.72 6.61
N PHE A 138 -62.06 -8.90 6.73
CA PHE A 138 -61.65 -9.83 7.78
C PHE A 138 -60.15 -10.06 7.58
N ASP A 139 -59.36 -9.61 8.55
CA ASP A 139 -57.92 -9.45 8.41
C ASP A 139 -57.21 -10.81 8.34
N THR A 140 -57.21 -11.43 7.16
CA THR A 140 -56.37 -12.58 6.81
C THR A 140 -54.87 -12.23 6.81
N ARG A 141 -54.52 -10.96 7.10
CA ARG A 141 -53.15 -10.47 7.29
C ARG A 141 -52.80 -10.30 8.76
N TYR A 142 -53.68 -10.66 9.70
CA TYR A 142 -53.34 -10.67 11.12
C TYR A 142 -52.22 -11.68 11.39
N GLN A 143 -50.99 -11.19 11.32
CA GLN A 143 -49.82 -11.86 11.85
C GLN A 143 -49.78 -11.53 13.34
N CYS A 144 -49.88 -12.55 14.19
CA CYS A 144 -49.71 -12.39 15.63
C CYS A 144 -48.42 -11.58 15.89
N PRO A 145 -48.49 -10.38 16.50
CA PRO A 145 -47.32 -9.51 16.65
C PRO A 145 -46.16 -10.20 17.37
N HIS A 146 -46.46 -11.11 18.30
CA HIS A 146 -45.45 -11.90 19.00
C HIS A 146 -44.83 -13.00 18.15
N GLN A 147 -45.63 -13.67 17.30
CA GLN A 147 -45.12 -14.68 16.37
C GLN A 147 -44.23 -14.03 15.32
N LYS A 148 -44.66 -12.89 14.77
CA LYS A 148 -43.86 -12.08 13.85
C LYS A 148 -42.58 -11.59 14.52
N ALA A 149 -42.64 -11.05 15.74
CA ALA A 149 -41.44 -10.62 16.46
C ALA A 149 -40.49 -11.80 16.73
N HIS A 150 -41.00 -12.99 16.99
CA HIS A 150 -40.22 -14.20 17.21
C HIS A 150 -39.61 -14.75 15.90
N ASP A 151 -40.33 -14.71 14.78
CA ASP A 151 -39.83 -15.11 13.46
C ASP A 151 -38.85 -14.06 12.90
N ASP A 152 -39.08 -12.78 13.18
CA ASP A 152 -38.13 -11.68 12.95
C ASP A 152 -36.90 -11.85 13.83
N TYR A 153 -37.04 -12.30 15.09
CA TYR A 153 -35.91 -12.57 15.98
C TYR A 153 -35.12 -13.80 15.53
N LYS A 154 -35.79 -14.89 15.14
CA LYS A 154 -35.15 -16.11 14.61
C LYS A 154 -34.49 -15.87 13.27
N SER A 155 -35.11 -15.11 12.38
CA SER A 155 -34.49 -14.72 11.12
C SER A 155 -33.31 -13.78 11.37
N LYS A 156 -33.42 -12.80 12.29
CA LYS A 156 -32.27 -12.00 12.72
C LYS A 156 -31.15 -12.88 13.29
N GLN A 157 -31.44 -13.80 14.22
CA GLN A 157 -30.44 -14.71 14.76
C GLN A 157 -29.81 -15.63 13.70
N SER A 158 -30.60 -16.13 12.75
CA SER A 158 -30.10 -16.95 11.65
C SER A 158 -29.28 -16.13 10.64
N ARG A 159 -29.51 -14.82 10.54
CA ARG A 159 -28.79 -13.92 9.64
C ARG A 159 -27.51 -13.38 10.26
N LEU A 160 -27.39 -13.32 11.59
CA LEU A 160 -26.16 -13.01 12.32
C LEU A 160 -25.10 -14.12 12.11
N GLN A 161 -24.59 -14.23 10.90
CA GLN A 161 -23.43 -15.06 10.59
C GLN A 161 -22.19 -14.20 10.75
N ASN A 162 -21.36 -14.54 11.73
CA ASN A 162 -20.16 -13.78 12.03
C ASN A 162 -19.11 -14.04 10.94
N LEU A 163 -18.95 -13.10 10.00
CA LEU A 163 -17.95 -13.18 8.93
C LEU A 163 -16.51 -13.29 9.46
N LEU A 164 -16.25 -12.83 10.69
CA LEU A 164 -14.94 -12.95 11.34
C LEU A 164 -14.66 -14.37 11.87
N GLN A 165 -15.65 -15.26 11.90
CA GLN A 165 -15.53 -16.62 12.47
C GLN A 165 -15.84 -17.74 11.49
N THR A 166 -16.55 -17.45 10.39
CA THR A 166 -16.86 -18.44 9.36
C THR A 166 -16.00 -18.22 8.12
N PRO A 167 -15.29 -19.24 7.62
CA PRO A 167 -14.59 -19.14 6.33
C PRO A 167 -15.62 -18.81 5.24
N LEU A 168 -15.33 -17.77 4.46
CA LEU A 168 -16.21 -17.26 3.40
C LEU A 168 -16.58 -18.41 2.44
N PRO A 169 -17.88 -18.68 2.20
CA PRO A 169 -18.27 -19.49 1.06
C PRO A 169 -17.83 -18.78 -0.22
N THR A 170 -17.35 -19.55 -1.20
CA THR A 170 -16.71 -19.12 -2.46
C THR A 170 -17.55 -18.22 -3.40
N LYS A 171 -18.70 -17.70 -2.95
CA LYS A 171 -19.68 -16.98 -3.79
C LYS A 171 -20.13 -15.62 -3.25
N GLU A 172 -19.60 -15.11 -2.15
CA GLU A 172 -19.95 -13.78 -1.63
C GLU A 172 -18.85 -12.76 -1.88
N GLU A 173 -18.73 -12.31 -3.13
CA GLU A 173 -17.75 -11.28 -3.57
C GLU A 173 -17.83 -9.98 -2.75
N ARG A 174 -18.98 -9.68 -2.12
CA ARG A 174 -19.23 -8.46 -1.35
C ARG A 174 -18.92 -8.56 0.13
N ALA A 175 -19.13 -9.71 0.75
CA ALA A 175 -18.65 -9.94 2.12
C ALA A 175 -17.11 -9.83 2.15
N ALA A 176 -16.45 -10.28 1.06
CA ALA A 176 -15.03 -10.08 0.85
C ALA A 176 -14.64 -8.59 0.69
N SER A 177 -15.46 -7.74 0.08
CA SER A 177 -15.12 -6.31 -0.09
C SER A 177 -15.15 -5.55 1.23
N VAL A 178 -16.18 -5.74 2.06
CA VAL A 178 -16.27 -5.08 3.39
C VAL A 178 -15.20 -5.61 4.34
N LEU A 179 -14.85 -6.91 4.24
CA LEU A 179 -13.73 -7.47 4.99
C LEU A 179 -12.39 -6.88 4.53
N ARG A 180 -12.17 -6.67 3.23
CA ARG A 180 -10.98 -5.99 2.71
C ARG A 180 -10.89 -4.54 3.19
N GLU A 181 -12.00 -3.81 3.21
CA GLU A 181 -12.06 -2.46 3.80
C GLU A 181 -11.74 -2.51 5.30
N TYR A 182 -12.24 -3.52 6.01
CA TYR A 182 -11.91 -3.68 7.43
C TYR A 182 -10.42 -3.95 7.64
N LEU A 183 -9.83 -4.85 6.87
CA LEU A 183 -8.40 -5.14 6.92
C LEU A 183 -7.55 -3.92 6.54
N SER A 184 -7.92 -3.17 5.50
CA SER A 184 -7.20 -1.95 5.12
C SER A 184 -7.29 -0.88 6.23
N THR A 185 -8.45 -0.71 6.87
CA THR A 185 -8.56 0.21 8.02
C THR A 185 -7.77 -0.24 9.24
N LEU A 186 -7.65 -1.55 9.48
CA LEU A 186 -6.78 -2.10 10.53
C LEU A 186 -5.30 -1.83 10.23
N MET A 187 -4.85 -2.07 8.99
CA MET A 187 -3.48 -1.76 8.55
C MET A 187 -3.17 -0.27 8.74
N GLN A 188 -4.07 0.61 8.27
CA GLN A 188 -3.94 2.06 8.46
C GLN A 188 -3.86 2.44 9.94
N CYS A 189 -4.65 1.81 10.82
CA CYS A 189 -4.54 2.07 12.26
C CYS A 189 -3.16 1.70 12.81
N GLY A 190 -2.58 0.58 12.36
CA GLY A 190 -1.21 0.18 12.69
C GLY A 190 -0.18 1.22 12.24
N HIS A 191 -0.17 1.60 10.96
CA HIS A 191 0.77 2.59 10.43
C HIS A 191 0.64 3.96 11.09
N LEU A 192 -0.60 4.45 11.31
CA LEU A 192 -0.83 5.71 12.02
C LEU A 192 -0.30 5.66 13.46
N GLN A 193 -0.31 4.48 14.08
CA GLN A 193 0.20 4.31 15.43
C GLN A 193 1.74 4.31 15.48
N VAL A 194 2.39 3.77 14.44
CA VAL A 194 3.83 3.97 14.21
C VAL A 194 4.15 5.45 14.06
N GLU A 195 3.43 6.18 13.19
CA GLU A 195 3.62 7.62 12.96
C GLU A 195 3.41 8.47 14.22
N MET A 196 2.51 8.05 15.12
CA MET A 196 2.30 8.72 16.41
C MET A 196 3.48 8.57 17.39
N GLY A 197 4.53 7.83 17.01
CA GLY A 197 5.79 7.72 17.75
C GLY A 197 5.91 6.45 18.59
N GLY A 198 5.12 5.41 18.33
CA GLY A 198 5.38 4.02 18.75
C GLY A 198 5.68 3.75 20.23
N GLY A 199 5.38 4.67 21.16
CA GLY A 199 5.73 4.52 22.57
C GLY A 199 5.06 3.31 23.23
N SER A 200 5.55 2.89 24.42
CA SER A 200 5.13 1.67 25.13
C SER A 200 3.61 1.47 25.30
N ASN A 201 2.83 2.56 25.30
CA ASN A 201 1.36 2.51 25.45
C ASN A 201 0.61 2.47 24.10
N ASN A 202 1.32 2.67 22.99
CA ASN A 202 0.77 2.75 21.65
C ASN A 202 1.48 1.76 20.72
N SER A 203 1.41 0.46 21.03
CA SER A 203 1.93 -0.58 20.15
C SER A 203 0.99 -0.78 18.94
N PRO A 204 1.50 -0.78 17.69
CA PRO A 204 0.73 -1.09 16.47
C PRO A 204 0.40 -2.58 16.32
N ILE A 205 1.13 -3.44 17.04
CA ILE A 205 1.07 -4.90 16.93
C ILE A 205 -0.35 -5.47 17.05
N PRO A 206 -1.23 -5.03 17.99
CA PRO A 206 -2.56 -5.60 18.13
C PRO A 206 -3.41 -5.48 16.86
N TYR A 207 -3.24 -4.39 16.09
CA TYR A 207 -3.99 -4.19 14.84
C TYR A 207 -3.51 -5.14 13.75
N TRP A 208 -2.20 -5.26 13.57
CA TRP A 208 -1.63 -6.18 12.59
C TRP A 208 -1.84 -7.65 12.96
N GLN A 209 -1.80 -7.99 14.25
CA GLN A 209 -2.16 -9.34 14.73
C GLN A 209 -3.64 -9.67 14.46
N GLU A 210 -4.53 -8.69 14.59
CA GLU A 210 -5.93 -8.86 14.20
C GLU A 210 -6.05 -9.14 12.69
N CYS A 211 -5.32 -8.40 11.83
CA CYS A 211 -5.25 -8.71 10.40
C CYS A 211 -4.81 -10.14 10.13
N MET A 212 -3.67 -10.56 10.71
CA MET A 212 -3.13 -11.90 10.51
C MET A 212 -4.07 -13.01 11.00
N THR A 213 -4.78 -12.77 12.09
CA THR A 213 -5.76 -13.72 12.62
C THR A 213 -6.90 -13.92 11.63
N LEU A 214 -7.38 -12.84 11.01
CA LEU A 214 -8.45 -12.90 10.03
C LEU A 214 -7.99 -13.55 8.73
N GLU A 215 -6.80 -13.20 8.23
CA GLU A 215 -6.23 -13.81 7.02
C GLU A 215 -6.01 -15.32 7.16
N ARG A 216 -5.54 -15.77 8.32
CA ARG A 216 -5.39 -17.20 8.63
C ARG A 216 -6.71 -17.96 8.54
N LEU A 217 -7.81 -17.34 8.96
CA LEU A 217 -9.15 -17.94 8.84
C LEU A 217 -9.62 -18.06 7.39
N HIS A 218 -9.10 -17.21 6.50
CA HIS A 218 -9.45 -17.19 5.08
C HIS A 218 -8.43 -17.92 4.18
N ALA A 219 -7.32 -18.42 4.73
CA ALA A 219 -6.25 -19.11 4.00
C ALA A 219 -5.68 -18.30 2.81
N VAL A 220 -5.82 -16.98 2.85
CA VAL A 220 -5.27 -16.04 1.87
C VAL A 220 -4.64 -14.89 2.62
N GLN A 221 -3.40 -14.54 2.26
CA GLN A 221 -2.73 -13.35 2.76
C GLN A 221 -3.10 -12.17 1.84
N TRP A 222 -3.72 -11.14 2.41
CA TRP A 222 -4.15 -9.95 1.67
C TRP A 222 -3.34 -8.71 2.03
N THR A 223 -2.63 -8.73 3.16
CA THR A 223 -1.95 -7.60 3.76
C THR A 223 -0.48 -7.90 4.04
N THR A 224 0.28 -6.82 4.18
CA THR A 224 1.69 -6.81 4.59
C THR A 224 1.86 -6.93 6.10
N ALA A 225 0.81 -7.22 6.87
CA ALA A 225 0.85 -7.27 8.33
C ALA A 225 2.02 -8.08 8.93
N PRO A 226 2.38 -9.28 8.41
CA PRO A 226 3.53 -10.02 8.93
C PRO A 226 4.86 -9.29 8.71
N ARG A 227 5.03 -8.66 7.53
CA ARG A 227 6.18 -7.82 7.18
C ARG A 227 6.26 -6.61 8.12
N ASP A 228 5.16 -5.90 8.32
CA ASP A 228 5.11 -4.69 9.14
C ASP A 228 5.39 -4.96 10.62
N ILE A 229 4.90 -6.08 11.17
CA ILE A 229 5.23 -6.50 12.54
C ILE A 229 6.73 -6.79 12.66
N LEU A 230 7.29 -7.54 11.70
CA LEU A 230 8.70 -7.92 11.73
C LEU A 230 9.60 -6.69 11.63
N GLN A 231 9.28 -5.80 10.68
CA GLN A 231 9.97 -4.51 10.52
C GLN A 231 9.87 -3.67 11.79
N TRP A 232 8.69 -3.60 12.42
CA TRP A 232 8.54 -2.86 13.67
C TRP A 232 9.43 -3.39 14.80
N TYR A 233 9.51 -4.72 14.98
CA TYR A 233 10.43 -5.28 15.98
C TYR A 233 11.89 -4.98 15.67
N MET A 234 12.28 -5.03 14.39
CA MET A 234 13.63 -4.69 13.95
C MET A 234 13.94 -3.20 14.18
N ASP A 235 13.01 -2.30 13.88
CA ASP A 235 13.15 -0.85 14.09
C ASP A 235 13.22 -0.47 15.58
N GLN A 236 12.61 -1.27 16.47
CA GLN A 236 12.73 -1.13 17.92
C GLN A 236 13.97 -1.83 18.50
N GLU A 237 14.81 -2.45 17.67
CA GLU A 237 15.96 -3.27 18.08
C GLU A 237 15.59 -4.45 19.02
N ASP A 238 14.32 -4.89 19.02
CA ASP A 238 13.83 -6.02 19.81
C ASP A 238 13.94 -7.34 19.02
N TYR A 239 15.20 -7.70 18.69
CA TYR A 239 15.52 -8.88 17.89
C TYR A 239 15.03 -10.21 18.48
N PRO A 240 15.03 -10.44 19.81
CA PRO A 240 14.50 -11.66 20.39
C PRO A 240 13.00 -11.85 20.11
N GLN A 241 12.20 -10.77 20.16
CA GLN A 241 10.78 -10.84 19.80
C GLN A 241 10.60 -11.07 18.30
N ALA A 242 11.45 -10.48 17.47
CA ALA A 242 11.44 -10.72 16.02
C ALA A 242 11.72 -12.20 15.69
N GLU A 243 12.72 -12.83 16.32
CA GLU A 243 13.00 -14.26 16.14
C GLU A 243 11.84 -15.14 16.64
N GLN A 244 11.31 -14.84 17.82
CA GLN A 244 10.15 -15.55 18.36
C GLN A 244 8.93 -15.43 17.42
N PHE A 245 8.73 -14.27 16.80
CA PHE A 245 7.67 -14.07 15.82
C PHE A 245 7.87 -14.95 14.58
N LEU A 246 9.09 -15.00 14.04
CA LEU A 246 9.43 -15.88 12.90
C LEU A 246 9.22 -17.37 13.21
N GLU A 247 9.51 -17.82 14.43
CA GLU A 247 9.31 -19.23 14.84
C GLU A 247 7.83 -19.61 15.00
N GLN A 248 6.98 -18.66 15.40
CA GLN A 248 5.55 -18.90 15.63
C GLN A 248 4.70 -18.92 14.35
N HIS A 249 5.27 -18.47 13.24
CA HIS A 249 4.57 -18.26 11.98
C HIS A 249 5.23 -19.14 10.90
N PRO A 250 4.44 -19.71 9.97
CA PRO A 250 5.00 -20.53 8.92
C PRO A 250 5.97 -19.70 8.06
N PRO A 251 7.07 -20.29 7.57
CA PRO A 251 7.96 -19.60 6.66
C PRO A 251 7.18 -19.14 5.42
N SER A 252 7.28 -17.85 5.10
CA SER A 252 6.76 -17.27 3.87
C SER A 252 7.86 -17.26 2.81
N ASP A 253 7.47 -17.39 1.55
CA ASP A 253 8.35 -17.18 0.39
C ASP A 253 8.53 -15.68 0.07
N ASP A 254 8.02 -14.78 0.89
CA ASP A 254 8.22 -13.33 0.78
C ASP A 254 9.70 -12.97 1.05
N VAL A 255 10.29 -12.16 0.16
CA VAL A 255 11.65 -11.63 0.28
C VAL A 255 11.88 -11.00 1.65
N TRP A 256 10.92 -10.21 2.13
CA TRP A 256 11.01 -9.55 3.44
C TRP A 256 11.14 -10.56 4.58
N TRP A 257 10.43 -11.68 4.48
CA TRP A 257 10.48 -12.74 5.47
C TRP A 257 11.84 -13.45 5.48
N VAL A 258 12.27 -13.95 4.32
CA VAL A 258 13.44 -14.83 4.25
C VAL A 258 14.73 -14.06 4.52
N PHE A 259 14.87 -12.85 3.98
CA PHE A 259 16.06 -12.03 4.23
C PHE A 259 16.11 -11.52 5.67
N SER A 260 15.00 -11.05 6.24
CA SER A 260 14.99 -10.61 7.64
C SER A 260 15.30 -11.76 8.60
N ALA A 261 14.80 -12.98 8.31
CA ALA A 261 15.13 -14.16 9.09
C ALA A 261 16.63 -14.53 9.02
N ALA A 262 17.26 -14.35 7.85
CA ALA A 262 18.69 -14.56 7.67
C ALA A 262 19.52 -13.49 8.39
N TRP A 263 19.12 -12.23 8.29
CA TRP A 263 19.76 -11.11 8.98
C TRP A 263 19.70 -11.27 10.51
N LEU A 264 18.53 -11.60 11.06
CA LEU A 264 18.33 -11.84 12.49
C LEU A 264 19.20 -12.99 13.01
N ALA A 265 19.42 -14.03 12.20
CA ALA A 265 20.31 -15.12 12.61
C ALA A 265 21.76 -14.65 12.78
N VAL A 266 22.23 -13.72 11.94
CA VAL A 266 23.56 -13.11 12.09
C VAL A 266 23.61 -12.24 13.35
N GLU A 267 22.61 -11.37 13.52
CA GLU A 267 22.54 -10.43 14.65
C GLU A 267 22.51 -11.16 16.00
N LEU A 268 21.73 -12.24 16.09
CA LEU A 268 21.61 -13.08 17.28
C LEU A 268 22.72 -14.13 17.41
N GLN A 269 23.75 -14.09 16.55
CA GLN A 269 24.89 -15.02 16.54
C GLN A 269 24.47 -16.51 16.48
N ARG A 270 23.37 -16.79 15.77
CA ARG A 270 22.90 -18.14 15.43
C ARG A 270 23.60 -18.60 14.15
N SER A 271 23.48 -19.89 13.81
CA SER A 271 23.98 -20.41 12.53
C SER A 271 23.18 -19.81 11.36
N PRO A 272 23.75 -18.86 10.58
CA PRO A 272 22.97 -18.12 9.59
C PRO A 272 22.90 -18.87 8.25
N ASP A 273 23.81 -19.82 8.00
CA ASP A 273 24.06 -20.43 6.70
C ASP A 273 22.79 -21.02 6.08
N ALA A 274 22.00 -21.79 6.83
CA ALA A 274 20.78 -22.40 6.30
C ALA A 274 19.72 -21.35 5.90
N ARG A 275 19.59 -20.27 6.69
CA ARG A 275 18.65 -19.17 6.38
C ARG A 275 19.17 -18.31 5.23
N MET A 276 20.48 -18.11 5.13
CA MET A 276 21.13 -17.42 4.00
C MET A 276 20.95 -18.19 2.69
N VAL A 277 21.15 -19.51 2.68
CA VAL A 277 20.91 -20.36 1.51
C VAL A 277 19.43 -20.29 1.09
N ALA A 278 18.50 -20.33 2.05
CA ALA A 278 17.08 -20.15 1.75
C ALA A 278 16.79 -18.78 1.13
N ALA A 279 17.37 -17.70 1.66
CA ALA A 279 17.22 -16.34 1.14
C ALA A 279 17.73 -16.21 -0.30
N ILE A 280 18.91 -16.75 -0.59
CA ILE A 280 19.51 -16.73 -1.93
C ILE A 280 18.62 -17.47 -2.94
N ARG A 281 18.14 -18.67 -2.58
CA ARG A 281 17.29 -19.48 -3.47
C ARG A 281 15.98 -18.79 -3.80
N ASN A 282 15.37 -18.18 -2.78
CA ASN A 282 14.13 -17.43 -2.90
C ASN A 282 14.32 -16.25 -3.87
N ASN A 283 15.30 -15.38 -3.62
CA ASN A 283 15.55 -14.23 -4.48
C ASN A 283 17.05 -13.91 -4.64
N PRO A 284 17.68 -14.35 -5.74
CA PRO A 284 19.10 -14.11 -5.96
C PRO A 284 19.42 -12.64 -6.27
N PHE A 285 18.45 -11.84 -6.73
CA PHE A 285 18.68 -10.41 -6.98
C PHE A 285 18.96 -9.67 -5.67
N GLY A 286 18.13 -9.91 -4.65
CA GLY A 286 18.34 -9.37 -3.31
C GLY A 286 19.66 -9.87 -2.72
N ALA A 287 20.03 -11.12 -2.97
CA ALA A 287 21.29 -11.66 -2.49
C ALA A 287 22.52 -10.98 -3.08
N PHE A 288 22.57 -10.78 -4.40
CA PHE A 288 23.66 -10.04 -5.05
C PHE A 288 23.70 -8.58 -4.61
N TYR A 289 22.53 -7.94 -4.51
CA TYR A 289 22.47 -6.55 -4.05
C TYR A 289 23.08 -6.44 -2.65
N LEU A 290 22.60 -7.22 -1.68
CA LEU A 290 23.07 -7.14 -0.29
C LEU A 290 24.54 -7.51 -0.13
N ALA A 291 25.02 -8.52 -0.87
CA ALA A 291 26.41 -8.97 -0.80
C ALA A 291 27.40 -7.94 -1.35
N PHE A 292 26.96 -7.14 -2.34
CA PHE A 292 27.77 -6.14 -3.02
C PHE A 292 27.15 -4.75 -2.89
N TYR A 293 26.59 -4.46 -1.72
CA TYR A 293 25.76 -3.28 -1.46
C TYR A 293 26.39 -1.98 -1.98
N ASP A 294 27.69 -1.76 -1.76
CA ASP A 294 28.38 -0.53 -2.19
C ASP A 294 28.41 -0.32 -3.70
N THR A 295 28.38 -1.39 -4.50
CA THR A 295 28.35 -1.28 -5.97
C THR A 295 26.93 -1.00 -6.44
N PHE A 296 25.95 -1.70 -5.85
CA PHE A 296 24.54 -1.53 -6.20
C PHE A 296 24.00 -0.16 -5.76
N ASP A 297 24.33 0.30 -4.56
CA ASP A 297 23.93 1.61 -4.01
C ASP A 297 24.44 2.79 -4.87
N GLN A 298 25.54 2.60 -5.62
CA GLN A 298 26.06 3.61 -6.54
C GLN A 298 25.33 3.66 -7.89
N VAL A 299 24.75 2.54 -8.32
CA VAL A 299 24.14 2.40 -9.65
C VAL A 299 22.62 2.58 -9.59
N PHE A 300 21.98 2.13 -8.52
CA PHE A 300 20.54 2.20 -8.37
C PHE A 300 20.11 3.60 -7.92
N GLU A 301 19.61 4.38 -8.87
CA GLU A 301 18.94 5.66 -8.64
C GLU A 301 17.40 5.45 -8.60
N TYR A 302 16.66 6.46 -8.12
CA TYR A 302 15.18 6.50 -8.11
C TYR A 302 14.47 5.40 -7.31
N GLN A 303 15.15 4.78 -6.34
CA GLN A 303 14.59 3.73 -5.48
C GLN A 303 13.33 4.18 -4.72
N ASP A 304 13.20 5.47 -4.43
CA ASP A 304 12.04 6.06 -3.76
C ASP A 304 10.75 5.90 -4.59
N GLU A 305 10.83 5.84 -5.93
CA GLU A 305 9.67 5.69 -6.82
C GLU A 305 9.04 4.29 -6.74
N LEU A 306 9.79 3.27 -6.31
CA LEU A 306 9.28 1.91 -6.09
C LEU A 306 8.39 1.83 -4.84
N GLN A 307 8.61 2.69 -3.85
CA GLN A 307 7.85 2.71 -2.60
C GLN A 307 6.45 3.34 -2.76
N GLU A 308 6.20 4.05 -3.86
CA GLU A 308 4.93 4.74 -4.10
C GLU A 308 3.95 3.94 -4.99
N ALA A 309 4.38 2.80 -5.54
CA ALA A 309 3.62 1.97 -6.48
C ALA A 309 2.90 0.80 -5.80
N ASP A 310 1.98 1.09 -4.86
CA ASP A 310 1.27 0.09 -4.04
C ASP A 310 0.31 -0.83 -4.84
N ASP A 311 -0.07 -0.46 -6.06
CA ASP A 311 -1.17 -1.11 -6.82
C ASP A 311 -0.72 -2.11 -7.91
N ILE A 312 0.60 -2.30 -8.13
CA ILE A 312 1.12 -3.11 -9.24
C ILE A 312 1.72 -4.43 -8.70
N PRO A 313 1.44 -5.59 -9.31
CA PRO A 313 2.10 -6.84 -8.92
C PRO A 313 3.61 -6.71 -9.09
N GLN A 314 4.33 -6.66 -7.98
CA GLN A 314 5.77 -6.51 -7.97
C GLN A 314 6.45 -7.75 -8.54
N SER A 315 7.43 -7.54 -9.40
CA SER A 315 8.37 -8.56 -9.82
C SER A 315 9.35 -8.86 -8.69
N SER A 316 9.96 -10.05 -8.71
CA SER A 316 11.00 -10.40 -7.72
C SER A 316 12.21 -9.45 -7.76
N LEU A 317 12.43 -8.72 -8.85
CA LEU A 317 13.46 -7.68 -8.89
C LEU A 317 13.04 -6.45 -8.07
N GLU A 318 11.80 -6.00 -8.18
CA GLU A 318 11.28 -4.83 -7.46
C GLU A 318 11.22 -5.10 -5.95
N GLU A 319 10.70 -6.26 -5.53
CA GLU A 319 10.70 -6.69 -4.13
C GLU A 319 12.12 -6.70 -3.54
N ALA A 320 13.11 -7.17 -4.33
CA ALA A 320 14.50 -7.17 -3.91
C ALA A 320 15.05 -5.75 -3.73
N ILE A 321 14.77 -4.84 -4.66
CA ILE A 321 15.26 -3.45 -4.58
C ILE A 321 14.59 -2.73 -3.40
N GLU A 322 13.29 -2.92 -3.18
CA GLU A 322 12.54 -2.32 -2.07
C GLU A 322 13.11 -2.78 -0.71
N TYR A 323 13.39 -4.07 -0.57
CA TYR A 323 14.02 -4.60 0.64
C TYR A 323 15.45 -4.05 0.83
N CYS A 324 16.27 -4.10 -0.22
CA CYS A 324 17.69 -3.75 -0.15
C CYS A 324 17.93 -2.25 0.05
N SER A 325 17.07 -1.40 -0.50
CA SER A 325 17.10 0.05 -0.27
C SER A 325 16.79 0.40 1.19
N THR A 326 15.85 -0.33 1.79
CA THR A 326 15.43 -0.13 3.19
C THR A 326 16.48 -0.66 4.17
N PHE A 327 16.94 -1.91 3.99
CA PHE A 327 17.75 -2.62 4.98
C PHE A 327 19.22 -2.83 4.60
N GLY A 328 19.65 -2.50 3.38
CA GLY A 328 21.00 -2.83 2.91
C GLY A 328 22.11 -2.22 3.77
N LYS A 329 21.90 -1.03 4.33
CA LYS A 329 22.82 -0.42 5.31
C LYS A 329 22.93 -1.22 6.60
N MET A 330 21.82 -1.79 7.10
CA MET A 330 21.82 -2.63 8.30
C MET A 330 22.60 -3.93 8.07
N TRP A 331 22.46 -4.54 6.89
CA TRP A 331 23.23 -5.73 6.50
C TRP A 331 24.74 -5.49 6.45
N LYS A 332 25.14 -4.30 5.95
CA LYS A 332 26.55 -3.90 5.94
C LYS A 332 27.09 -3.66 7.35
N ASN A 333 26.28 -3.04 8.22
CA ASN A 333 26.71 -2.67 9.56
C ASN A 333 26.97 -3.89 10.48
N ASN A 334 26.17 -4.96 10.35
CA ASN A 334 26.36 -6.17 11.15
C ASN A 334 27.27 -7.23 10.48
N GLY A 335 27.75 -6.99 9.26
CA GLY A 335 28.65 -7.89 8.54
C GLY A 335 27.96 -9.10 7.89
N ALA A 336 26.62 -9.11 7.83
CA ALA A 336 25.85 -10.15 7.16
C ALA A 336 26.15 -10.17 5.64
N ASP A 337 26.41 -9.00 5.05
CA ASP A 337 26.87 -8.82 3.67
C ASP A 337 28.10 -9.68 3.34
N ARG A 338 29.10 -9.74 4.23
CA ARG A 338 30.34 -10.52 4.03
C ARG A 338 30.11 -12.02 4.08
N ILE A 339 29.16 -12.47 4.88
CA ILE A 339 28.77 -13.89 4.94
C ILE A 339 28.11 -14.27 3.61
N LEU A 340 27.17 -13.44 3.15
CA LEU A 340 26.47 -13.62 1.89
C LEU A 340 27.44 -13.60 0.70
N GLN A 341 28.35 -12.63 0.67
CA GLN A 341 29.41 -12.52 -0.34
C GLN A 341 30.27 -13.78 -0.38
N ARG A 342 30.68 -14.30 0.78
CA ARG A 342 31.47 -15.53 0.85
C ARG A 342 30.72 -16.73 0.27
N LEU A 343 29.46 -16.92 0.66
CA LEU A 343 28.63 -18.03 0.18
C LEU A 343 28.47 -17.96 -1.35
N ILE A 344 28.16 -16.78 -1.89
CA ILE A 344 28.02 -16.57 -3.33
C ILE A 344 29.34 -16.89 -4.05
N LEU A 345 30.46 -16.35 -3.57
CA LEU A 345 31.77 -16.55 -4.22
C LEU A 345 32.25 -18.00 -4.13
N GLU A 346 32.04 -18.67 -3.00
CA GLU A 346 32.37 -20.09 -2.83
C GLU A 346 31.59 -20.95 -3.81
N THR A 347 30.27 -20.73 -3.94
CA THR A 347 29.44 -21.47 -4.88
C THR A 347 29.79 -21.18 -6.35
N LEU A 348 30.17 -19.94 -6.69
CA LEU A 348 30.60 -19.60 -8.05
C LEU A 348 31.99 -20.15 -8.40
N GLN A 349 32.84 -20.43 -7.41
CA GLN A 349 34.16 -21.02 -7.60
C GLN A 349 34.15 -22.56 -7.58
N GLN A 350 33.11 -23.18 -7.02
CA GLN A 350 32.96 -24.62 -7.04
C GLN A 350 32.76 -25.11 -8.48
N GLU A 351 33.62 -26.04 -8.91
CA GLU A 351 33.42 -26.78 -10.16
C GLU A 351 32.06 -27.47 -10.12
N THR A 352 31.29 -27.38 -11.20
CA THR A 352 29.94 -27.94 -11.35
C THR A 352 29.96 -29.44 -11.06
N LYS A 353 29.72 -29.82 -9.80
CA LYS A 353 29.40 -31.19 -9.43
C LYS A 353 27.93 -31.41 -9.75
N ASP A 354 27.66 -31.73 -11.00
CA ASP A 354 26.37 -32.28 -11.43
C ASP A 354 26.17 -33.63 -10.72
N GLY A 355 25.53 -33.65 -9.55
CA GLY A 355 25.22 -34.96 -8.97
C GLY A 355 24.62 -35.09 -7.58
N ASP A 356 24.47 -34.05 -6.76
CA ASP A 356 23.83 -34.24 -5.45
C ASP A 356 22.79 -33.14 -5.17
N ASP A 357 21.52 -33.53 -5.31
CA ASP A 357 20.34 -32.71 -4.99
C ASP A 357 20.09 -32.73 -3.48
N SER A 358 21.15 -32.47 -2.70
CA SER A 358 21.01 -32.29 -1.28
C SER A 358 20.41 -30.90 -1.06
N THR A 359 19.20 -30.86 -0.49
CA THR A 359 18.42 -29.64 -0.28
C THR A 359 19.10 -28.61 0.62
N SER A 360 20.29 -28.89 1.15
CA SER A 360 21.02 -28.04 2.08
C SER A 360 22.14 -27.21 1.44
N GLU A 361 22.64 -27.58 0.25
CA GLU A 361 23.80 -26.92 -0.37
C GLU A 361 23.40 -25.98 -1.52
N LEU A 362 24.01 -24.79 -1.57
CA LEU A 362 23.74 -23.79 -2.60
C LEU A 362 24.40 -24.21 -3.93
N THR A 363 23.64 -24.19 -5.02
CA THR A 363 24.13 -24.56 -6.35
C THR A 363 24.29 -23.35 -7.26
N TRP A 364 25.07 -23.49 -8.35
CA TRP A 364 25.23 -22.41 -9.34
C TRP A 364 23.89 -21.99 -9.98
N ARG A 365 22.92 -22.91 -10.10
CA ARG A 365 21.57 -22.64 -10.65
C ARG A 365 20.76 -21.72 -9.74
N ASP A 366 21.01 -21.76 -8.44
CA ASP A 366 20.36 -20.87 -7.48
C ASP A 366 20.82 -19.41 -7.69
N LEU A 367 22.05 -19.23 -8.18
CA LEU A 367 22.67 -17.93 -8.48
C LEU A 367 22.46 -17.45 -9.92
N GLU A 368 21.70 -18.19 -10.74
CA GLU A 368 21.48 -17.86 -12.14
C GLU A 368 20.54 -16.65 -12.29
N TRP A 369 21.11 -15.45 -12.31
CA TRP A 369 20.36 -14.20 -12.38
C TRP A 369 20.01 -13.79 -13.82
N LYS A 370 20.86 -14.06 -14.82
CA LYS A 370 20.66 -13.63 -16.23
C LYS A 370 19.35 -14.17 -16.81
N THR A 371 19.12 -15.48 -16.66
CA THR A 371 17.91 -16.15 -17.17
C THR A 371 16.67 -15.70 -16.42
N ARG A 372 16.74 -15.49 -15.10
CA ARG A 372 15.63 -14.95 -14.31
C ARG A 372 15.29 -13.52 -14.74
N LEU A 373 16.29 -12.66 -14.91
CA LEU A 373 16.12 -11.27 -15.33
C LEU A 373 15.46 -11.17 -16.72
N SER A 374 15.92 -12.02 -17.65
CA SER A 374 15.37 -12.08 -19.00
C SER A 374 13.90 -12.55 -19.03
N LYS A 375 13.46 -13.35 -18.06
CA LYS A 375 12.05 -13.73 -17.91
C LYS A 375 11.20 -12.58 -17.39
N ILE A 376 11.73 -11.80 -16.43
CA ILE A 376 11.04 -10.63 -15.86
C ILE A 376 10.79 -9.57 -16.93
N GLU A 377 11.82 -9.24 -17.72
CA GLU A 377 11.66 -8.25 -18.81
C GLU A 377 10.67 -8.68 -19.87
N LYS A 378 10.69 -9.96 -20.29
CA LYS A 378 9.70 -10.49 -21.23
C LYS A 378 8.28 -10.42 -20.68
N ALA A 379 8.10 -10.63 -19.38
CA ALA A 379 6.80 -10.51 -18.73
C ALA A 379 6.34 -9.04 -18.71
N SER A 380 7.23 -8.10 -18.38
CA SER A 380 6.96 -6.66 -18.39
C SER A 380 6.65 -6.13 -19.79
N GLU A 381 7.42 -6.53 -20.80
CA GLU A 381 7.19 -6.16 -22.20
C GLU A 381 5.85 -6.71 -22.71
N LYS A 382 5.48 -7.92 -22.29
CA LYS A 382 4.17 -8.48 -22.62
C LYS A 382 3.03 -7.67 -22.00
N GLN A 383 3.13 -7.29 -20.72
CA GLN A 383 2.13 -6.43 -20.06
C GLN A 383 1.97 -5.10 -20.80
N ARG A 384 3.07 -4.45 -21.17
CA ARG A 384 3.03 -3.20 -21.97
C ARG A 384 2.35 -3.35 -23.33
N ASN A 385 2.55 -4.49 -23.99
CA ASN A 385 1.92 -4.75 -25.29
C ASN A 385 0.42 -5.09 -25.19
N ASP A 386 0.00 -5.66 -24.06
CA ASP A 386 -1.41 -5.98 -23.78
C ASP A 386 -2.20 -4.72 -23.38
N ASP A 387 -1.57 -3.74 -22.73
CA ASP A 387 -2.17 -2.43 -22.32
C ASP A 387 -2.20 -1.37 -23.44
N ASN A 388 -2.61 -1.77 -24.64
CA ASN A 388 -2.65 -0.93 -25.85
C ASN A 388 -3.71 0.21 -25.85
N GLY A 389 -4.10 0.71 -24.66
CA GLY A 389 -4.86 1.95 -24.49
C GLY A 389 -3.91 3.13 -24.22
N ASP A 390 -4.25 4.32 -24.70
CA ASP A 390 -3.44 5.57 -24.67
C ASP A 390 -3.05 6.11 -23.26
N ILE A 391 -2.99 5.27 -22.24
CA ILE A 391 -2.59 5.61 -20.88
C ILE A 391 -1.21 5.00 -20.68
N ALA A 392 -0.18 5.86 -20.61
CA ALA A 392 1.16 5.41 -20.23
C ALA A 392 1.08 4.65 -18.90
N PRO A 393 1.73 3.48 -18.78
CA PRO A 393 1.66 2.71 -17.54
C PRO A 393 2.20 3.57 -16.38
N GLU A 394 1.35 3.84 -15.38
CA GLU A 394 1.67 4.61 -14.16
C GLU A 394 2.55 3.80 -13.19
N GLY A 395 3.55 3.08 -13.70
CA GLY A 395 4.38 2.16 -12.92
C GLY A 395 5.89 2.37 -13.08
N PRO A 396 6.69 1.85 -12.14
CA PRO A 396 8.14 1.89 -12.22
C PRO A 396 8.63 1.22 -13.52
N ASP A 397 9.65 1.80 -14.16
CA ASP A 397 10.22 1.21 -15.38
C ASP A 397 11.10 0.01 -15.04
N ILE A 398 10.51 -1.19 -15.02
CA ILE A 398 11.22 -2.46 -14.77
C ILE A 398 12.43 -2.63 -15.71
N SER A 399 12.33 -2.13 -16.96
CA SER A 399 13.46 -2.20 -17.90
C SER A 399 14.65 -1.36 -17.43
N MET A 400 14.39 -0.19 -16.87
CA MET A 400 15.43 0.66 -16.26
C MET A 400 16.11 -0.06 -15.08
N TYR A 401 15.33 -0.63 -14.15
CA TYR A 401 15.89 -1.36 -13.02
C TYR A 401 16.66 -2.62 -13.43
N ALA A 402 16.22 -3.32 -14.47
CA ALA A 402 16.94 -4.46 -15.04
C ALA A 402 18.29 -4.04 -15.65
N GLU A 403 18.35 -2.91 -16.34
CA GLU A 403 19.60 -2.34 -16.86
C GLU A 403 20.55 -1.88 -15.75
N MET A 404 20.04 -1.26 -14.69
CA MET A 404 20.83 -0.91 -13.50
C MET A 404 21.40 -2.16 -12.82
N PHE A 405 20.60 -3.22 -12.69
CA PHE A 405 21.06 -4.50 -12.16
C PHE A 405 22.20 -5.08 -13.01
N ARG A 406 22.04 -5.12 -14.35
CA ARG A 406 23.09 -5.58 -15.26
C ARG A 406 24.36 -4.77 -15.15
N THR A 407 24.23 -3.44 -15.13
CA THR A 407 25.36 -2.52 -15.03
C THR A 407 26.15 -2.79 -13.75
N SER A 408 25.45 -3.01 -12.63
CA SER A 408 26.07 -3.38 -11.35
C SER A 408 26.83 -4.72 -11.46
N MET A 409 26.22 -5.73 -12.06
CA MET A 409 26.87 -7.04 -12.27
C MET A 409 28.08 -6.95 -13.20
N ASP A 410 27.98 -6.19 -14.29
CA ASP A 410 29.08 -5.99 -15.24
C ASP A 410 30.25 -5.26 -14.58
N MET A 411 29.99 -4.29 -13.69
CA MET A 411 31.03 -3.64 -12.88
C MET A 411 31.74 -4.64 -11.97
N LEU A 412 31.01 -5.55 -11.33
CA LEU A 412 31.59 -6.60 -10.48
C LEU A 412 32.42 -7.61 -11.27
N GLU A 413 31.97 -8.00 -12.46
CA GLU A 413 32.73 -8.85 -13.39
C GLU A 413 34.00 -8.15 -13.89
N GLN A 414 33.91 -6.87 -14.26
CA GLN A 414 35.07 -6.07 -14.73
C GLN A 414 36.10 -5.82 -13.63
N ALA A 415 35.65 -5.64 -12.39
CA ALA A 415 36.52 -5.53 -11.22
C ALA A 415 37.19 -6.87 -10.85
N GLY A 416 36.78 -7.99 -11.48
CA GLY A 416 37.24 -9.33 -11.13
C GLY A 416 36.75 -9.79 -9.76
N THR A 417 35.71 -9.16 -9.22
CA THR A 417 35.13 -9.51 -7.92
C THR A 417 34.30 -10.78 -8.03
N ILE A 418 33.59 -10.95 -9.15
CA ILE A 418 32.80 -12.14 -9.47
C ILE A 418 33.37 -12.74 -10.78
N PRO A 419 33.49 -14.08 -10.90
CA PRO A 419 33.86 -14.70 -12.17
C PRO A 419 32.82 -14.39 -13.25
N LYS A 420 33.24 -14.29 -14.51
CA LYS A 420 32.29 -14.15 -15.63
C LYS A 420 31.39 -15.38 -15.68
N ILE A 421 30.12 -15.18 -15.36
CA ILE A 421 29.10 -16.23 -15.42
C ILE A 421 28.68 -16.29 -16.89
N LEU A 422 29.08 -17.36 -17.59
CA LEU A 422 28.80 -17.55 -19.03
C LEU A 422 27.30 -17.65 -19.32
#